data_AF-A0A3M1LVX6-F1
#
_entry.id   AF-A0A3M1LVX6-F1
#
_cell.length_a   1.000
_cell.length_b   1.000
_cell.length_c   1.000
_cell.angle_alpha   90.00
_cell.angle_beta   90.00
_cell.angle_gamma   90.00
#
_symmetry.space_group_name_H-M   'P 1'
#
loop_
_entity.id
_entity.type
_entity.pdbx_description
1 polymer ?
#
loop_
_entity_poly.entity_id
_entity_poly.type
_entity_poly.pdbx_seq_one_letter_code
_entity_poly.pdbx_strand_id
1 'polypeptide(L)' 'MSPILDPHSLECFSHSQEQTQRLGARLGELLRPGDLVCLEGELGAGKTQFAQG' A
#
# COMPACT_ATOMS: atom_id res chain seq x y z
N MET A 1 -20.00 -8.44 11.31
CA MET A 1 -19.35 -7.43 12.17
C MET A 1 -18.41 -6.64 11.28
N SER A 2 -18.80 -5.43 10.89
CA SER A 2 -17.91 -4.55 10.14
C SER A 2 -16.80 -4.12 11.10
N PRO A 3 -15.50 -4.25 10.76
CA PRO A 3 -14.47 -3.70 11.61
C PRO A 3 -14.66 -2.18 11.60
N ILE A 4 -14.73 -1.58 12.79
CA ILE A 4 -14.59 -0.13 12.93
C ILE A 4 -13.11 0.12 12.63
N LEU A 5 -12.83 0.37 11.36
CA LEU A 5 -11.52 0.77 10.90
C LEU A 5 -11.13 2.06 11.61
N ASP A 6 -9.87 2.14 12.03
CA ASP A 6 -9.31 3.35 12.59
C ASP A 6 -9.50 4.51 11.58
N PRO A 7 -9.80 5.75 12.02
CA PRO A 7 -9.99 6.88 11.11
C PRO A 7 -8.81 7.17 10.16
N HIS A 8 -7.62 6.65 10.47
CA HIS A 8 -6.41 6.77 9.67
C HIS A 8 -6.07 5.51 8.87
N SER A 9 -6.99 4.54 8.80
CA SER A 9 -6.83 3.34 7.99
C SER A 9 -7.63 3.44 6.69
N LEU A 10 -7.07 2.85 5.64
CA LEU A 10 -7.65 2.79 4.30
C LEU A 10 -7.58 1.35 3.81
N GLU A 11 -8.68 0.87 3.23
CA GLU A 11 -8.69 -0.40 2.50
C GLU A 11 -8.68 -0.13 0.99
N CYS A 12 -7.88 -0.90 0.26
CA CYS A 12 -7.76 -0.79 -1.19
C CYS A 12 -7.74 -2.19 -1.80
N PHE A 13 -8.47 -2.38 -2.90
CA PHE A 13 -8.47 -3.62 -3.66
C PHE A 13 -7.75 -3.39 -4.99
N SER A 14 -6.83 -4.29 -5.33
CA SER A 14 -6.13 -4.30 -6.62
C SER A 14 -6.26 -5.68 -7.26
N HIS A 15 -6.48 -5.72 -8.57
CA HIS A 15 -6.70 -6.94 -9.35
C HIS A 15 -5.56 -7.24 -10.34
N SER A 16 -4.50 -6.42 -10.35
CA SER A 16 -3.32 -6.61 -11.20
C SER A 16 -2.08 -5.97 -10.58
N GLN A 17 -0.89 -6.38 -11.03
CA GLN A 17 0.38 -5.84 -10.55
C GLN A 17 0.51 -4.35 -10.87
N GLU A 18 0.06 -3.92 -12.06
CA GLU A 18 0.08 -2.51 -12.48
C GLU A 18 -0.87 -1.64 -11.63
N GLN A 19 -1.94 -2.21 -11.08
CA GLN A 19 -2.77 -1.50 -10.11
C GLN A 19 -2.04 -1.37 -8.77
N THR A 20 -1.38 -2.42 -8.30
CA THR A 20 -0.59 -2.38 -7.05
C THR A 20 0.57 -1.38 -7.14
N GLN A 21 1.31 -1.33 -8.25
CA GLN A 21 2.37 -0.35 -8.50
C GLN A 21 1.81 1.08 -8.48
N ARG A 22 0.68 1.34 -9.15
CA ARG A 22 0.07 2.68 -9.13
C ARG A 22 -0.33 3.12 -7.72
N LEU A 23 -0.77 2.20 -6.86
CA LEU A 23 -1.04 2.53 -5.44
C LEU A 23 0.25 2.93 -4.71
N GLY A 24 1.34 2.18 -4.93
CA GLY A 24 2.67 2.51 -4.42
C GLY A 24 3.13 3.91 -4.83
N ALA A 25 3.08 4.20 -6.13
CA ALA A 25 3.49 5.49 -6.70
C ALA A 25 2.70 6.65 -6.08
N ARG A 26 1.38 6.48 -5.94
CA ARG A 26 0.50 7.49 -5.33
C ARG A 26 0.79 7.70 -3.85
N LEU A 27 1.10 6.65 -3.10
CA LEU A 27 1.55 6.81 -1.72
C LEU A 27 2.90 7.56 -1.70
N GLY A 28 3.85 7.16 -2.56
CA GLY A 28 5.17 7.76 -2.67
C GLY A 28 5.14 9.27 -2.95
N GLU A 29 4.22 9.74 -3.81
CA GLU A 29 3.99 11.17 -4.09
C GLU A 29 3.60 11.98 -2.84
N LEU A 30 3.05 11.34 -1.81
CA LEU A 30 2.59 11.98 -0.58
C LEU A 30 3.61 11.93 0.56
N LEU A 31 4.62 11.05 0.46
CA LEU A 31 5.65 10.89 1.49
C LEU A 31 6.59 12.09 1.55
N ARG A 32 7.12 12.34 2.74
CA ARG A 32 8.06 13.42 3.03
C ARG A 32 9.41 12.85 3.48
N PRO A 33 10.50 13.64 3.37
CA PRO A 33 11.78 13.24 3.94
C PRO A 33 11.65 12.89 5.43
N GLY A 34 12.10 11.69 5.80
CA GLY A 34 12.01 11.17 7.16
C GLY A 34 10.85 10.22 7.42
N ASP A 35 9.90 10.09 6.49
CA ASP A 35 8.83 9.09 6.60
C ASP A 35 9.39 7.66 6.46
N LEU A 36 8.82 6.72 7.22
CA LEU A 36 9.15 5.30 7.19
C LEU A 36 7.89 4.50 6.87
N VAL A 37 7.94 3.73 5.78
CA VAL A 37 6.85 2.83 5.38
C VAL A 37 7.30 1.38 5.54
N CYS A 38 6.60 0.64 6.41
CA CYS A 38 6.80 -0.80 6.58
C CYS A 38 5.77 -1.57 5.75
N LEU A 39 6.23 -2.50 4.92
CA LEU A 39 5.35 -3.38 4.14
C LEU A 39 5.33 -4.78 4.75
N GLU A 40 4.15 -5.24 5.15
CA GLU A 40 3.93 -6.56 5.74
C GLU A 40 2.97 -7.40 4.87
N GLY A 41 3.17 -8.72 4.90
CA GLY A 41 2.35 -9.68 4.18
C GLY A 41 3.13 -10.93 3.80
N GLU A 42 2.44 -11.97 3.36
CA GLU A 42 3.03 -13.26 2.97
C GLU A 42 3.91 -13.18 1.70
N LEU A 43 4.63 -14.25 1.38
CA LEU A 43 5.39 -14.36 0.13
C LEU A 43 4.42 -14.29 -1.06
N GLY A 44 4.72 -13.44 -2.05
CA GLY A 44 3.84 -13.24 -3.20
C GLY A 44 2.68 -12.27 -2.97
N ALA A 45 2.53 -11.68 -1.77
CA ALA A 45 1.45 -10.72 -1.47
C ALA A 45 1.54 -9.37 -2.23
N GLY A 46 2.53 -9.17 -3.09
CA GLY A 46 2.66 -7.95 -3.90
C GLY A 46 3.45 -6.81 -3.26
N LYS A 47 4.06 -7.00 -2.06
CA LYS A 47 4.88 -5.98 -1.38
C LYS A 47 5.96 -5.34 -2.28
N THR A 48 6.71 -6.16 -3.02
CA THR A 48 7.75 -5.67 -3.93
C THR A 48 7.16 -4.88 -5.10
N GLN A 49 6.01 -5.31 -5.64
CA GLN A 49 5.30 -4.58 -6.69
C GLN A 49 4.80 -3.23 -6.18
N PHE A 50 4.29 -3.18 -4.95
CA PHE A 50 3.89 -1.94 -4.31
C PHE A 50 5.08 -0.98 -4.12
N ALA A 51 6.23 -1.46 -3.64
CA ALA A 51 7.41 -0.61 -3.43
C ALA A 51 8.09 -0.15 -4.73
N GLN A 52 7.88 -0.83 -5.86
CA GLN A 52 8.48 -0.51 -7.16
C GLN A 52 7.77 0.62 -7.92
N GLY A 53 6.49 0.86 -7.61
CA GLY A 53 5.75 1.99 -8.15
C GLY A 53 6.01 3.23 -7.33
#